data_AF-A0A094LRZ4-F1
#
_entry.id   AF-A0A094LRZ4-F1
#
_cell.length_a   1.000
_cell.length_b   1.000
_cell.length_c   1.000
_cell.angle_alpha   90.00
_cell.angle_beta   90.00
_cell.angle_gamma   90.00
#
_symmetry.space_group_name_H-M   'P 1'
#
loop_
_entity.id
_entity.type
_entity.pdbx_description
1 polymer ?
#
loop_
_entity_poly.entity_id
_entity_poly.type
_entity_poly.pdbx_seq_one_letter_code
_entity_poly.pdbx_strand_id
1 'polypeptide(L)'
;KYPFSISDLRVWKEAAGTYWEDPKRVAKIIERIIRTEDPDWNDLQVMDTLFADTEKKMVLNAARKQVEAMHANGDLQGTVDQNFPSSNSEWDPNQPGSRGMQTRYQRWILFSMRHTMPKAINWSKIYEVRQ
;
A
#
# COMPACT_ATOMS: atom_id res chain seq x y z
N LYS A 1 3.28 18.57 10.90
CA LYS A 1 3.07 17.66 9.76
C LYS A 1 2.73 18.50 8.54
N TYR A 2 3.29 18.20 7.36
CA TYR A 2 3.01 18.92 6.12
C TYR A 2 2.19 18.01 5.18
N PRO A 3 1.11 18.51 4.56
CA PRO A 3 0.38 17.73 3.57
C PRO A 3 1.22 17.55 2.30
N PHE A 4 0.98 16.48 1.56
CA PHE A 4 1.58 16.29 0.25
C PHE A 4 1.19 17.41 -0.71
N SER A 5 2.17 17.95 -1.42
CA SER A 5 1.86 18.90 -2.48
C SER A 5 1.35 18.17 -3.73
N ILE A 6 0.52 18.85 -4.52
CA ILE A 6 0.05 18.31 -5.82
C ILE A 6 1.24 18.02 -6.74
N SER A 7 2.30 18.83 -6.66
CA SER A 7 3.53 18.62 -7.43
C SER A 7 4.22 17.31 -7.04
N ASP A 8 4.32 17.01 -5.74
CA ASP A 8 4.93 15.78 -5.25
C ASP A 8 4.12 14.57 -5.70
N LEU A 9 2.79 14.61 -5.55
CA LEU A 9 1.89 13.55 -6.00
C LEU A 9 2.06 13.26 -7.50
N ARG A 10 2.20 14.29 -8.33
CA ARG A 10 2.42 14.14 -9.78
C ARG A 10 3.79 13.50 -10.08
N VAL A 11 4.85 13.97 -9.43
CA VAL A 11 6.21 13.41 -9.61
C VAL A 11 6.25 11.95 -9.18
N TRP A 12 5.62 11.63 -8.05
CA TRP A 12 5.55 10.25 -7.56
C TRP A 12 4.71 9.36 -8.48
N LYS A 13 3.60 9.86 -9.04
CA LYS A 13 2.78 9.14 -10.02
C LYS A 13 3.60 8.79 -11.26
N GLU A 14 4.33 9.77 -11.80
CA GLU A 14 5.19 9.57 -12.96
C GLU A 14 6.33 8.59 -12.66
N ALA A 15 6.96 8.71 -11.49
CA ALA A 15 8.03 7.81 -11.07
C ALA A 15 7.52 6.37 -10.85
N ALA A 16 6.32 6.21 -10.30
CA ALA A 16 5.68 4.92 -10.07
C ALA A 16 5.29 4.24 -11.39
N GLY A 17 4.67 4.98 -12.32
CA GLY A 17 4.04 4.42 -13.50
C GLY A 17 2.74 3.68 -13.18
N THR A 18 2.37 2.74 -14.04
CA THR A 18 1.16 1.93 -13.86
C THR A 18 1.45 0.72 -12.97
N TYR A 19 0.65 0.48 -11.94
CA TYR A 19 0.85 -0.68 -11.06
C TYR A 19 0.64 -2.00 -11.80
N TRP A 20 -0.29 -2.07 -12.76
CA TRP A 20 -0.45 -3.25 -13.63
C TRP A 20 0.79 -3.63 -14.44
N GLU A 21 1.66 -2.67 -14.77
CA GLU A 21 2.83 -2.91 -15.63
C GLU A 21 4.04 -3.37 -14.81
N ASP A 22 4.29 -2.75 -13.66
CA ASP A 22 5.41 -3.11 -12.78
C ASP A 22 5.06 -2.88 -11.29
N PRO A 23 4.37 -3.84 -10.66
CA PRO A 23 4.03 -3.77 -9.23
C PRO A 23 5.25 -3.56 -8.32
N LYS A 24 6.41 -4.10 -8.71
CA LYS A 24 7.66 -4.01 -7.93
C LYS A 24 8.23 -2.61 -7.95
N ARG A 25 8.22 -1.94 -9.11
CA ARG A 25 8.61 -0.54 -9.24
C ARG A 25 7.70 0.35 -8.40
N VAL A 26 6.38 0.19 -8.52
CA VAL A 26 5.44 0.99 -7.71
C VAL A 26 5.69 0.76 -6.22
N ALA A 27 5.82 -0.48 -5.76
CA ALA A 27 6.11 -0.78 -4.36
C ALA A 27 7.42 -0.12 -3.86
N LYS A 28 8.46 -0.06 -4.70
CA LYS A 28 9.73 0.62 -4.37
C LYS A 28 9.57 2.13 -4.24
N ILE A 29 8.73 2.76 -5.07
CA ILE A 29 8.42 4.19 -4.96
C ILE A 29 7.64 4.48 -3.68
N ILE A 30 6.60 3.69 -3.38
CA ILE A 30 5.81 3.84 -2.15
C ILE A 30 6.69 3.62 -0.91
N GLU A 31 7.58 2.63 -0.91
CA GLU A 31 8.54 2.41 0.18
C GLU A 31 9.46 3.60 0.39
N ARG A 32 9.91 4.24 -0.70
CA ARG A 32 10.73 5.46 -0.61
C ARG A 32 9.94 6.61 0.01
N ILE A 33 8.69 6.84 -0.42
CA ILE A 33 7.81 7.89 0.12
C ILE A 33 7.54 7.64 1.60
N ILE A 34 7.21 6.40 1.99
CA ILE A 34 6.99 6.04 3.40
C ILE A 34 8.22 6.40 4.24
N ARG A 35 9.42 6.11 3.74
CA ARG A 35 10.67 6.38 4.45
C ARG A 35 11.01 7.88 4.52
N THR A 36 10.71 8.67 3.49
CA THR A 36 11.11 10.09 3.45
C THR A 36 10.08 11.03 4.05
N GLU A 37 8.79 10.73 3.87
CA GLU A 37 7.70 11.62 4.28
C GLU A 37 6.99 11.18 5.58
N ASP A 38 7.21 9.95 6.04
CA ASP A 38 6.55 9.35 7.20
C ASP A 38 5.01 9.53 7.21
N PRO A 39 4.31 9.13 6.12
CA PRO A 39 2.90 9.40 5.96
C PRO A 39 2.05 8.66 6.98
N ASP A 40 1.06 9.35 7.54
CA ASP A 40 0.04 8.72 8.37
C ASP A 40 -1.04 8.04 7.54
N TRP A 41 -2.03 7.48 8.22
CA TRP A 41 -3.12 6.76 7.55
C TRP A 41 -3.85 7.65 6.54
N ASN A 42 -4.08 8.94 6.85
CA ASN A 42 -4.77 9.88 5.97
C ASN A 42 -3.92 10.21 4.73
N ASP A 43 -2.63 10.44 4.91
CA ASP A 43 -1.72 10.68 3.77
C ASP A 43 -1.68 9.48 2.82
N LEU A 44 -1.67 8.26 3.37
CA LEU A 44 -1.73 7.02 2.59
C LEU A 44 -3.06 6.87 1.82
N GLN A 45 -4.17 7.43 2.33
CA GLN A 45 -5.40 7.53 1.53
C GLN A 45 -5.25 8.58 0.41
N VAL A 46 -4.55 9.69 0.61
CA VAL A 46 -4.32 10.68 -0.48
C VAL A 46 -3.42 10.10 -1.58
N MET A 47 -2.51 9.20 -1.23
CA MET A 47 -1.68 8.46 -2.19
C MET A 47 -2.49 7.55 -3.12
N ASP A 48 -3.80 7.40 -2.94
CA ASP A 48 -4.69 6.75 -3.91
C ASP A 48 -4.59 7.36 -5.30
N THR A 49 -4.26 8.65 -5.41
CA THR A 49 -4.00 9.32 -6.68
C THR A 49 -2.87 8.65 -7.50
N LEU A 50 -2.02 7.86 -6.85
CA LEU A 50 -0.95 7.09 -7.49
C LEU A 50 -1.46 5.82 -8.20
N PHE A 51 -2.71 5.43 -7.99
CA PHE A 51 -3.31 4.19 -8.49
C PHE A 51 -4.58 4.47 -9.29
N ALA A 52 -4.94 3.55 -10.18
CA ALA A 52 -6.32 3.43 -10.62
C ALA A 52 -7.16 2.84 -9.47
N ASP A 53 -8.45 3.19 -9.41
CA ASP A 53 -9.37 2.69 -8.36
C ASP A 53 -9.40 1.17 -8.24
N THR A 54 -9.24 0.46 -9.37
CA THR A 54 -9.20 -1.01 -9.41
C THR A 54 -7.90 -1.57 -8.81
N GLU A 55 -6.76 -0.94 -9.10
CA GLU A 55 -5.45 -1.30 -8.52
C GLU A 55 -5.48 -1.10 -7.00
N LYS A 56 -5.98 0.05 -6.56
CA LYS A 56 -6.15 0.39 -5.14
C LYS A 56 -6.98 -0.67 -4.41
N LYS A 57 -8.21 -0.93 -4.90
CA LYS A 57 -9.11 -1.91 -4.29
C LYS A 57 -8.46 -3.29 -4.23
N MET A 58 -7.73 -3.68 -5.26
CA MET A 58 -7.02 -4.95 -5.30
C MET A 58 -5.95 -5.04 -4.20
N VAL A 59 -5.08 -4.04 -4.07
CA VAL A 59 -4.01 -4.00 -3.05
C VAL A 59 -4.59 -4.01 -1.64
N LEU A 60 -5.58 -3.15 -1.36
CA LEU A 60 -6.21 -3.06 -0.04
C LEU A 60 -6.94 -4.35 0.35
N ASN A 61 -7.66 -4.98 -0.60
CA ASN A 61 -8.33 -6.25 -0.35
C ASN A 61 -7.32 -7.39 -0.09
N ALA A 62 -6.20 -7.40 -0.81
CA ALA A 62 -5.14 -8.39 -0.57
C ALA A 62 -4.50 -8.21 0.80
N ALA A 63 -4.24 -6.96 1.21
CA ALA A 63 -3.75 -6.64 2.56
C ALA A 63 -4.71 -7.11 3.64
N ARG A 64 -6.00 -6.76 3.50
CA ARG A 64 -7.02 -7.17 4.48
C ARG A 64 -7.14 -8.68 4.59
N LYS A 65 -7.17 -9.41 3.46
CA LYS A 65 -7.21 -10.88 3.46
C LYS A 65 -6.01 -11.50 4.16
N GLN A 66 -4.81 -10.93 3.98
CA GLN A 66 -3.62 -11.41 4.67
C GLN A 66 -3.73 -11.20 6.19
N VAL A 67 -4.23 -10.03 6.63
CA VAL A 67 -4.47 -9.75 8.04
C VAL A 67 -5.52 -10.69 8.63
N GLU A 68 -6.63 -10.93 7.91
CA GLU A 68 -7.67 -11.87 8.30
C GLU A 68 -7.12 -13.30 8.48
N ALA A 69 -6.30 -13.78 7.54
CA ALA A 69 -5.68 -15.10 7.61
C ALA A 69 -4.75 -15.24 8.82
N MET A 70 -3.90 -14.24 9.07
CA MET A 70 -2.97 -14.26 10.21
C MET A 70 -3.68 -14.12 11.54
N HIS A 71 -4.75 -13.31 11.60
CA HIS A 71 -5.62 -13.24 12.77
C HIS A 71 -6.29 -14.60 13.06
N ALA A 72 -6.81 -15.27 12.04
CA ALA A 72 -7.41 -16.60 12.18
C ALA A 72 -6.41 -17.67 12.67
N ASN A 73 -5.13 -17.53 12.32
CA ASN A 73 -4.05 -18.40 12.78
C ASN A 73 -3.55 -18.08 14.21
N GLY A 74 -4.01 -16.97 14.81
CA GLY A 74 -3.52 -16.51 16.12
C GLY A 74 -2.18 -15.76 16.07
N ASP A 75 -1.68 -15.42 14.88
CA ASP A 75 -0.40 -14.71 14.69
C ASP A 75 -0.50 -13.20 14.96
N LEU A 76 -1.72 -12.67 15.02
CA LEU A 76 -1.99 -11.26 15.29
C LEU A 76 -2.89 -11.11 16.52
N GLN A 77 -2.44 -10.28 17.46
CA GLN A 77 -3.26 -9.82 18.58
C GLN A 77 -4.19 -8.67 18.16
N GLY A 78 -5.29 -8.50 18.89
CA GLY A 78 -6.32 -7.51 18.58
C GLY A 78 -7.22 -7.96 17.42
N THR A 79 -8.09 -7.07 16.95
CA THR A 79 -9.01 -7.36 15.84
C THR A 79 -8.36 -7.11 14.49
N VAL A 80 -8.99 -7.63 13.42
CA VAL A 80 -8.60 -7.30 12.03
C VAL A 80 -8.62 -5.79 11.79
N ASP A 81 -9.65 -5.07 12.25
CA ASP A 81 -9.73 -3.62 12.06
C ASP A 81 -8.71 -2.83 12.90
N GLN A 82 -8.28 -3.34 14.06
CA GLN A 82 -7.16 -2.74 14.80
C GLN A 82 -5.84 -2.90 14.05
N ASN A 83 -5.65 -3.99 13.29
CA ASN A 83 -4.43 -4.25 12.54
C ASN A 83 -4.44 -3.64 11.12
N PHE A 84 -5.62 -3.53 10.49
CA PHE A 84 -5.81 -2.98 9.15
C PHE A 84 -7.19 -2.31 9.03
N PRO A 85 -7.32 -1.07 9.53
CA PRO A 85 -8.59 -0.35 9.57
C PRO A 85 -9.10 -0.05 8.16
N SER A 86 -10.41 -0.20 7.98
CA SER A 86 -11.13 0.10 6.72
C SER A 86 -11.63 1.56 6.64
N SER A 87 -11.68 2.25 7.78
CA SER A 87 -12.08 3.65 7.94
C SER A 87 -11.00 4.43 8.68
N ASN A 88 -11.19 5.74 8.84
CA ASN A 88 -10.29 6.57 9.65
C ASN A 88 -10.06 5.93 11.02
N SER A 89 -8.78 5.78 11.36
CA SER A 89 -8.34 5.08 12.56
C SER A 89 -8.15 6.01 13.76
N GLU A 90 -8.23 7.34 13.55
CA GLU A 90 -7.96 8.37 14.56
C GLU A 90 -6.59 8.21 15.25
N TRP A 91 -5.65 7.53 14.58
CA TRP A 91 -4.31 7.31 15.10
C TRP A 91 -3.54 8.62 15.18
N ASP A 92 -3.10 8.98 16.38
CA ASP A 92 -2.20 10.12 16.60
C ASP A 92 -0.75 9.68 16.32
N PRO A 93 -0.07 10.19 15.27
CA PRO A 93 1.30 9.81 14.95
C PRO A 93 2.32 10.19 16.05
N ASN A 94 1.92 11.03 17.01
CA ASN A 94 2.74 11.40 18.17
C ASN A 94 2.60 10.42 19.34
N GLN A 95 1.60 9.52 19.32
CA GLN A 95 1.41 8.49 20.33
C GLN A 95 2.18 7.20 19.96
N PRO A 96 3.01 6.64 20.85
CA PRO A 96 3.80 5.45 20.54
C PRO A 96 2.98 4.25 20.07
N GLY A 97 1.82 4.01 20.67
CA GLY A 97 0.91 2.92 20.29
C GLY A 97 0.38 3.08 18.87
N SER A 98 -0.15 4.26 18.55
CA SER A 98 -0.64 4.63 17.23
C SER A 98 0.46 4.60 16.16
N ARG A 99 1.68 5.01 16.49
CA ARG A 99 2.85 4.90 15.59
C ARG A 99 3.18 3.45 15.24
N GLY A 100 3.07 2.54 16.21
CA GLY A 100 3.23 1.10 15.98
C GLY A 100 2.17 0.55 15.03
N MET A 101 0.92 0.99 15.18
CA MET A 101 -0.17 0.61 14.28
C MET A 101 0.00 1.18 12.86
N GLN A 102 0.42 2.45 12.74
CA GLN A 102 0.74 3.11 11.46
C GLN A 102 1.85 2.36 10.70
N THR A 103 2.94 2.03 11.40
CA THR A 103 4.07 1.28 10.82
C THR A 103 3.60 -0.09 10.30
N ARG A 104 2.71 -0.75 11.04
CA ARG A 104 2.14 -2.04 10.64
C ARG A 104 1.25 -1.90 9.40
N TYR A 105 0.41 -0.88 9.35
CA TYR A 105 -0.45 -0.59 8.20
C TYR A 105 0.36 -0.34 6.92
N GLN A 106 1.40 0.50 7.00
CA GLN A 106 2.35 0.75 5.91
C GLN A 106 3.01 -0.54 5.41
N ARG A 107 3.42 -1.43 6.32
CA ARG A 107 4.02 -2.73 5.97
C ARG A 107 3.02 -3.66 5.28
N TRP A 108 1.77 -3.68 5.71
CA TRP A 108 0.72 -4.48 5.04
C TRP A 108 0.47 -4.01 3.61
N ILE A 109 0.42 -2.69 3.38
CA ILE A 109 0.31 -2.14 2.03
C ILE A 109 1.50 -2.59 1.17
N LEU A 110 2.74 -2.37 1.63
CA LEU A 110 3.94 -2.75 0.86
C LEU A 110 4.02 -4.26 0.59
N PHE A 111 3.67 -5.07 1.59
CA PHE A 111 3.60 -6.52 1.43
C PHE A 111 2.61 -6.89 0.33
N SER A 112 1.38 -6.37 0.38
CA SER A 112 0.36 -6.69 -0.60
C SER A 112 0.72 -6.20 -1.99
N MET A 113 1.33 -5.03 -2.13
CA MET A 113 1.81 -4.54 -3.43
C MET A 113 2.88 -5.46 -4.05
N ARG A 114 3.75 -6.06 -3.23
CA ARG A 114 4.80 -6.96 -3.71
C ARG A 114 4.28 -8.36 -4.07
N HIS A 115 3.21 -8.81 -3.42
CA HIS A 115 2.71 -10.18 -3.53
C HIS A 115 1.38 -10.29 -4.30
N THR A 116 0.75 -9.16 -4.62
CA THR A 116 -0.48 -9.14 -5.43
C THR A 116 -0.10 -8.89 -6.87
N MET A 117 0.08 -9.97 -7.63
CA MET A 117 0.17 -9.84 -9.07
C MET A 117 -1.21 -9.49 -9.64
N PRO A 118 -1.29 -8.50 -10.53
CA PRO A 118 -2.30 -8.47 -11.56
C PRO A 118 -2.74 -9.84 -12.07
N LYS A 119 -4.02 -10.20 -11.90
CA LYS A 119 -4.56 -11.41 -12.56
C LYS A 119 -4.52 -11.30 -14.08
N ALA A 120 -4.49 -10.09 -14.62
CA ALA A 120 -4.33 -9.79 -16.03
C ALA A 120 -2.85 -9.55 -16.38
N ILE A 121 -1.99 -10.52 -16.13
CA ILE A 121 -0.74 -10.59 -16.90
C ILE A 121 -1.16 -10.84 -18.34
N ASN A 122 -0.93 -9.86 -19.22
CA ASN A 122 -1.01 -10.10 -20.64
C ASN A 122 0.13 -11.06 -21.00
N TRP A 123 -0.18 -12.36 -21.02
CA TRP A 123 0.75 -13.43 -21.32
C TRP A 123 1.50 -13.21 -22.64
N SER A 124 0.95 -12.43 -23.58
CA SER A 124 1.62 -12.10 -24.83
C SER A 124 2.97 -11.40 -24.61
N LYS A 125 3.10 -10.51 -23.62
CA LYS A 125 4.35 -9.81 -23.31
C LYS A 125 5.40 -10.70 -22.65
N ILE A 126 4.99 -11.77 -21.96
CA ILE A 126 5.92 -12.72 -21.33
C ILE A 126 6.59 -13.61 -22.39
N TYR A 127 5.89 -13.93 -23.48
CA TYR A 127 6.45 -14.73 -24.57
C TYR A 127 7.36 -13.93 -25.52
N GLU A 128 7.31 -12.60 -25.54
CA GLU A 128 8.24 -11.75 -26.32
C GLU A 128 9.67 -11.73 -25.74
N VAL A 129 9.87 -12.08 -24.46
CA VAL A 129 11.20 -12.08 -23.81
C VAL A 129 12.02 -13.35 -24.16
N ARG A 130 11.54 -14.18 -25.10
CA ARG A 130 12.30 -15.29 -25.68
C ARG A 130 12.31 -15.20 -27.21
N GLN A 131 13.07 -14.25 -27.75
CA GLN A 131 13.65 -14.33 -29.10
C GLN A 131 15.09 -13.84 -29.09
#